data_AF-A0A7U9T1Z7-F1
#
_entry.id   AF-A0A7U9T1Z7-F1
#
_cell.length_a   1.000
_cell.length_b   1.000
_cell.length_c   1.000
_cell.angle_alpha   90.00
_cell.angle_beta   90.00
_cell.angle_gamma   90.00
#
_symmetry.space_group_name_H-M   'P 1'
#
loop_
_entity.id
_entity.type
_entity.pdbx_description
1 polymer ?
#
loop_
_entity_poly.entity_id
_entity_poly.type
_entity_poly.pdbx_seq_one_letter_code
_entity_poly.pdbx_strand_id
1 'polypeptide(L)'
;MRRRTTTKQLQQAITNNLLNITKAEIYYKTSRKTETIDVDKFKDSLAFLCESGCFVNALGWCFDRDIRSKGYIVETGRMNPDTEIIITVYLGVCNGVSEENVERTLSVSEEE
;
A
#
# COMPACT_ATOMS: atom_id res chain seq x y z
N MET A 1 -0.02 7.73 14.47
CA MET A 1 1.16 6.83 14.42
C MET A 1 0.93 5.94 13.22
N ARG A 2 1.84 5.92 12.23
CA ARG A 2 1.61 5.13 11.00
C ARG A 2 1.65 3.65 11.33
N ARG A 3 0.60 2.92 10.94
CA ARG A 3 0.45 1.50 11.24
C ARG A 3 1.22 0.69 10.20
N ARG A 4 1.75 -0.46 10.58
CA ARG A 4 2.48 -1.34 9.65
C ARG A 4 1.50 -2.25 8.91
N THR A 5 1.82 -2.56 7.67
CA THR A 5 1.16 -3.59 6.84
C THR A 5 2.21 -4.37 6.04
N THR A 6 1.79 -5.38 5.31
CA THR A 6 2.64 -6.18 4.41
C THR A 6 2.13 -6.14 2.98
N THR A 7 2.98 -6.48 2.02
CA THR A 7 2.58 -6.62 0.61
C THR A 7 1.41 -7.60 0.46
N LYS A 8 1.44 -8.72 1.20
CA LYS A 8 0.37 -9.74 1.20
C LYS A 8 -0.96 -9.18 1.70
N GLN A 9 -0.95 -8.44 2.79
CA GLN A 9 -2.16 -7.85 3.38
C GLN A 9 -2.76 -6.75 2.49
N LEU A 10 -1.89 -5.91 1.92
CA LEU A 10 -2.32 -4.91 0.93
C LEU A 10 -2.96 -5.58 -0.28
N GLN A 11 -2.32 -6.60 -0.84
CA GLN A 11 -2.86 -7.37 -1.96
C GLN A 11 -4.20 -7.99 -1.61
N GLN A 12 -4.33 -8.64 -0.44
CA GLN A 12 -5.58 -9.24 0.03
C GLN A 12 -6.70 -8.20 0.17
N ALA A 13 -6.43 -7.02 0.72
CA ALA A 13 -7.42 -5.96 0.86
C ALA A 13 -7.96 -5.49 -0.52
N ILE A 14 -7.08 -5.45 -1.52
CA ILE A 14 -7.45 -5.08 -2.90
C ILE A 14 -8.22 -6.22 -3.57
N THR A 15 -7.72 -7.46 -3.54
CA THR A 15 -8.35 -8.61 -4.22
C THR A 15 -9.70 -9.00 -3.60
N ASN A 16 -9.87 -8.80 -2.29
CA ASN A 16 -11.14 -9.06 -1.60
C ASN A 16 -12.15 -7.92 -1.78
N ASN A 17 -11.88 -6.94 -2.65
CA ASN A 17 -12.72 -5.77 -2.87
C ASN A 17 -13.03 -4.98 -1.59
N LEU A 18 -12.12 -4.98 -0.60
CA LEU A 18 -12.25 -4.09 0.56
C LEU A 18 -11.82 -2.67 0.19
N LEU A 19 -10.74 -2.59 -0.59
CA LEU A 19 -10.13 -1.35 -1.05
C LEU A 19 -9.96 -1.37 -2.56
N ASN A 20 -10.06 -0.21 -3.19
CA ASN A 20 -9.67 -0.01 -4.58
C ASN A 20 -8.55 1.02 -4.68
N ILE A 21 -7.64 0.84 -5.64
CA ILE A 21 -6.59 1.83 -5.89
C ILE A 21 -7.19 2.97 -6.69
N THR A 22 -7.15 4.18 -6.14
CA THR A 22 -7.61 5.39 -6.82
C THR A 22 -6.47 6.13 -7.49
N LYS A 23 -5.25 6.02 -6.94
CA LYS A 23 -4.04 6.66 -7.48
C LYS A 23 -2.79 5.98 -6.92
N ALA A 24 -1.72 5.92 -7.71
CA ALA A 24 -0.40 5.49 -7.27
C ALA A 24 0.67 6.48 -7.75
N GLU A 25 1.68 6.76 -6.92
CA GLU A 25 2.74 7.72 -7.21
C GLU A 25 4.10 7.21 -6.77
N ILE A 26 5.15 7.64 -7.48
CA ILE A 26 6.55 7.50 -7.08
C ILE A 26 7.09 8.89 -6.82
N TYR A 27 7.64 9.10 -5.63
CA TYR A 27 8.44 10.26 -5.30
C TYR A 27 9.93 9.88 -5.28
N TYR A 28 10.73 10.58 -6.08
CA TYR A 28 12.18 10.41 -6.16
C TYR A 28 12.85 11.36 -5.17
N LYS A 29 13.56 10.83 -4.18
CA LYS A 29 14.11 11.63 -3.06
C LYS A 29 15.18 12.61 -3.50
N THR A 30 16.07 12.19 -4.39
CA THR A 30 17.18 13.00 -4.91
C THR A 30 16.66 14.13 -5.79
N SER A 31 15.80 13.81 -6.76
CA SER A 31 15.29 14.81 -7.72
C SER A 31 14.10 15.62 -7.20
N ARG A 32 13.47 15.17 -6.11
CA ARG A 32 12.23 15.72 -5.54
C ARG A 32 11.06 15.76 -6.51
N LYS A 33 11.08 14.91 -7.54
CA LYS A 33 10.00 14.78 -8.51
C LYS A 33 9.01 13.72 -8.07
N THR A 34 7.74 13.96 -8.36
CA THR A 34 6.66 12.99 -8.19
C THR A 34 6.10 12.62 -9.56
N GLU A 35 5.97 11.33 -9.82
CA GLU A 35 5.37 10.79 -11.03
C GLU A 35 4.19 9.91 -10.66
N THR A 36 3.11 9.99 -11.45
CA THR A 36 1.96 9.09 -11.30
C THR A 36 2.25 7.77 -12.01
N ILE A 37 1.95 6.65 -11.34
CA ILE A 37 2.01 5.31 -11.91
C ILE A 37 0.63 4.96 -12.43
N ASP A 38 0.60 4.30 -13.59
CA ASP A 38 -0.60 3.59 -14.02
C ASP A 38 -1.04 2.57 -12.96
N VAL A 39 -2.35 2.56 -12.65
CA VAL A 39 -2.91 1.75 -11.57
C VAL A 39 -2.80 0.26 -11.87
N ASP A 40 -2.98 -0.15 -13.12
CA ASP A 40 -2.91 -1.55 -13.49
C ASP A 40 -1.46 -2.04 -13.49
N LYS A 41 -0.52 -1.21 -13.96
CA LYS A 41 0.92 -1.49 -13.80
C LYS A 41 1.33 -1.66 -12.34
N PHE A 42 0.78 -0.85 -11.44
CA PHE A 42 1.03 -1.01 -10.00
C PHE A 42 0.47 -2.33 -9.46
N LYS A 43 -0.75 -2.72 -9.84
CA LYS A 43 -1.34 -4.01 -9.45
C LYS A 43 -0.50 -5.19 -9.93
N ASP A 44 -0.05 -5.16 -11.18
CA ASP A 44 0.81 -6.23 -11.74
C ASP A 44 2.11 -6.35 -10.95
N SER A 45 2.73 -5.21 -10.61
CA SER A 45 3.95 -5.17 -9.81
C SER A 45 3.72 -5.71 -8.39
N LEU A 46 2.58 -5.38 -7.78
CA LEU A 46 2.20 -5.86 -6.45
C LEU A 46 1.93 -7.37 -6.45
N ALA A 47 1.21 -7.88 -7.45
CA ALA A 47 0.97 -9.30 -7.65
C ALA A 47 2.27 -10.08 -7.85
N PHE A 48 3.17 -9.58 -8.71
CA PHE A 48 4.50 -10.16 -8.90
C PHE A 48 5.28 -10.25 -7.59
N LEU A 49 5.28 -9.21 -6.76
CA LEU A 49 5.95 -9.24 -5.46
C LEU A 49 5.34 -10.30 -4.52
N CYS A 50 4.01 -10.44 -4.51
CA CYS A 50 3.34 -11.50 -3.74
C CYS A 50 3.71 -12.91 -4.22
N GLU A 51 3.86 -13.11 -5.53
CA GLU A 51 4.19 -14.41 -6.14
C GLU A 51 5.68 -14.73 -6.12
N SER A 52 6.54 -13.72 -5.94
CA SER A 52 8.00 -13.86 -5.96
C SER A 52 8.59 -14.78 -4.88
N GLY A 53 7.81 -15.12 -3.84
CA GLY A 53 8.22 -15.94 -2.71
C GLY A 53 9.15 -15.22 -1.73
N CYS A 54 10.31 -14.74 -2.21
CA CYS A 54 11.33 -14.12 -1.36
C CYS A 54 11.15 -12.60 -1.15
N PHE A 55 10.50 -11.88 -2.08
CA PHE A 55 10.34 -10.42 -1.97
C PHE A 55 9.01 -9.97 -1.34
N VAL A 56 8.09 -10.89 -1.05
CA VAL A 56 6.77 -10.55 -0.48
C VAL A 56 6.90 -9.75 0.83
N ASN A 57 7.92 -10.05 1.64
CA ASN A 57 8.21 -9.38 2.92
C ASN A 57 9.38 -8.40 2.84
N ALA A 58 9.97 -8.18 1.66
CA ALA A 58 11.12 -7.28 1.51
C ALA A 58 10.75 -5.80 1.64
N LEU A 59 9.48 -5.46 1.36
CA LEU A 59 8.99 -4.09 1.45
C LEU A 59 8.28 -3.84 2.78
N GLY A 60 8.84 -2.94 3.57
CA GLY A 60 8.16 -2.38 4.74
C GLY A 60 7.09 -1.39 4.30
N TRP A 61 5.82 -1.73 4.51
CA TRP A 61 4.70 -0.87 4.21
C TRP A 61 4.14 -0.24 5.48
N CYS A 62 3.73 1.02 5.36
CA CYS A 62 3.01 1.74 6.39
C CYS A 62 1.71 2.28 5.80
N PHE A 63 0.64 2.25 6.57
CA PHE A 63 -0.64 2.83 6.18
C PHE A 63 -1.16 3.82 7.21
N ASP A 64 -1.96 4.77 6.73
CA ASP A 64 -2.71 5.70 7.54
C ASP A 64 -4.06 6.00 6.88
N ARG A 65 -4.99 6.50 7.67
CA ARG A 65 -6.31 6.88 7.17
C ARG A 65 -6.24 8.26 6.53
N ASP A 66 -6.79 8.40 5.33
CA ASP A 66 -6.98 9.70 4.70
C ASP A 66 -8.36 10.24 5.04
N ILE A 67 -8.39 11.15 6.01
CA ILE A 67 -9.60 11.80 6.50
C ILE A 67 -10.30 12.58 5.38
N ARG A 68 -9.55 13.12 4.40
CA ARG A 68 -10.13 13.96 3.33
C ARG A 68 -10.84 13.12 2.28
N SER A 69 -10.21 12.04 1.83
CA SER A 69 -10.81 11.13 0.84
C SER A 69 -11.72 10.07 1.46
N LYS A 70 -11.79 9.99 2.80
CA LYS A 70 -12.43 8.89 3.56
C LYS A 70 -11.88 7.52 3.16
N GLY A 71 -10.60 7.48 2.80
CA GLY A 71 -9.89 6.30 2.34
C GLY A 71 -8.66 6.00 3.18
N TYR A 72 -7.69 5.34 2.56
CA TYR A 72 -6.40 5.01 3.17
C TYR A 72 -5.27 5.43 2.25
N ILE A 73 -4.13 5.78 2.86
CA ILE A 73 -2.87 6.01 2.15
C ILE A 73 -1.88 4.97 2.63
N VAL A 74 -1.25 4.29 1.69
CA VAL A 74 -0.23 3.26 1.96
C VAL A 74 1.07 3.69 1.31
N GLU A 75 2.17 3.60 2.04
CA GLU A 75 3.49 4.05 1.59
C GLU A 75 4.58 3.04 1.91
N THR A 76 5.58 2.94 1.04
CA THR A 76 6.85 2.26 1.31
C THR A 76 8.03 3.14 0.94
N GLY A 77 9.21 2.87 1.52
CA GLY A 77 10.45 3.61 1.28
C GLY A 77 10.61 4.93 2.04
N ARG A 78 9.53 5.54 2.58
CA ARG A 78 9.64 6.86 3.25
C ARG A 78 10.65 6.90 4.40
N MET A 79 10.65 5.89 5.26
CA MET A 79 11.52 5.81 6.44
C MET A 79 12.86 5.13 6.17
N ASN A 80 13.09 4.64 4.94
CA ASN A 80 14.31 3.90 4.60
C ASN A 80 15.30 4.86 3.89
N PRO A 81 16.43 5.25 4.51
CA PRO A 81 17.40 6.15 3.89
C PRO A 81 18.08 5.56 2.65
N ASP A 82 18.15 4.24 2.53
CA ASP A 82 18.85 3.52 1.45
C ASP A 82 18.00 3.32 0.19
N THR A 83 16.74 3.77 0.21
CA THR A 83 15.84 3.72 -0.94
C THR A 83 15.77 5.08 -1.61
N GLU A 84 15.96 5.15 -2.93
CA GLU A 84 15.83 6.41 -3.69
C GLU A 84 14.37 6.84 -3.84
N ILE A 85 13.43 5.90 -3.80
CA ILE A 85 12.02 6.16 -4.08
C ILE A 85 11.12 6.00 -2.85
N ILE A 86 10.03 6.73 -2.85
CA ILE A 86 8.87 6.50 -1.99
C ILE A 86 7.71 6.16 -2.92
N ILE A 87 7.08 5.02 -2.70
CA ILE A 87 5.84 4.68 -3.41
C ILE A 87 4.68 5.04 -2.48
N THR A 88 3.73 5.81 -2.98
CA THR A 88 2.52 6.22 -2.26
C THR A 88 1.29 5.78 -3.04
N VAL A 89 0.38 5.08 -2.38
CA VAL A 89 -0.83 4.51 -2.97
C VAL A 89 -2.04 5.05 -2.21
N TYR A 90 -2.99 5.59 -2.94
CA TYR A 90 -4.24 6.11 -2.42
C TYR A 90 -5.33 5.07 -2.66
N LEU A 91 -6.03 4.71 -1.59
CA LEU A 91 -7.00 3.63 -1.56
C LEU A 91 -8.37 4.17 -1.18
N GLY A 92 -9.38 3.88 -1.99
CA GLY A 92 -10.79 4.12 -1.65
C GLY A 92 -11.41 2.90 -0.96
N VAL A 93 -12.37 3.13 -0.07
CA VAL A 93 -13.14 2.06 0.58
C VAL A 93 -14.29 1.66 -0.35
N CYS A 94 -14.43 0.36 -0.61
CA CYS A 94 -15.53 -0.15 -1.43
C CYS A 94 -16.89 -0.07 -0.70
N ASN A 95 -17.98 -0.02 -1.46
CA ASN A 95 -19.32 0.14 -0.91
C ASN A 95 -19.70 -1.00 0.06
N GLY A 96 -20.23 -0.63 1.23
CA GLY A 96 -20.69 -1.59 2.24
C GLY A 96 -19.56 -2.21 3.09
N VAL A 97 -18.32 -1.80 2.90
CA VAL A 97 -17.17 -2.27 3.69
C VAL A 97 -17.03 -1.43 4.96
N SER A 98 -16.89 -2.09 6.11
CA SER A 98 -16.63 -1.42 7.39
C SER A 98 -15.15 -1.09 7.56
N GLU A 99 -14.86 0.03 8.20
CA GLU A 99 -13.50 0.47 8.52
C GLU A 99 -12.76 -0.56 9.38
N GLU A 100 -13.44 -1.18 10.33
CA GLU A 100 -12.88 -2.24 11.17
C GLU A 100 -12.38 -3.42 10.33
N ASN A 101 -13.14 -3.84 9.32
CA ASN A 101 -12.72 -4.92 8.42
C ASN A 101 -11.49 -4.54 7.62
N VAL A 102 -11.44 -3.30 7.11
CA VAL A 102 -10.26 -2.80 6.38
C VAL A 102 -9.04 -2.78 7.29
N GLU A 103 -9.15 -2.16 8.47
CA GLU A 103 -8.03 -2.03 9.40
C GLU A 103 -7.53 -3.38 9.90
N ARG A 104 -8.44 -4.34 10.14
CA ARG A 104 -8.09 -5.71 10.50
C ARG A 104 -7.34 -6.43 9.38
N THR A 105 -7.76 -6.29 8.12
CA THR A 105 -7.06 -6.92 6.99
C THR A 105 -5.70 -6.27 6.70
N LEU A 106 -5.59 -4.94 6.84
CA LEU A 106 -4.33 -4.23 6.61
C LEU A 106 -3.33 -4.38 7.75
N SER A 107 -3.76 -4.55 8.99
CA SER A 107 -2.83 -4.63 10.12
C SER A 107 -2.03 -5.93 10.11
N VAL A 108 -0.70 -5.85 10.31
CA VAL A 108 0.15 -7.04 10.46
C VAL A 108 -0.40 -7.94 11.55
N SER A 109 -0.81 -9.16 11.20
CA SER A 109 -1.04 -10.23 12.16
C SER A 109 0.28 -10.96 12.35
N GLU A 110 0.83 -10.91 13.56
CA GLU A 110 1.85 -11.87 13.98
C GLU A 110 1.12 -13.22 14.10
N GLU A 111 1.01 -13.97 13.00
CA GLU A 111 0.80 -15.41 13.10
C GLU A 111 2.18 -16.01 13.43
N GLU A 112 2.24 -16.63 14.61
CA GLU A 112 3.42 -17.27 15.24
C GLU A 112 4.17 -18.24 14.31
#